data_AF-A0A0R1N497-F1
#
_entry.id   AF-A0A0R1N497-F1
#
_cell.length_a   1.000
_cell.length_b   1.000
_cell.length_c   1.000
_cell.angle_alpha   90.00
_cell.angle_beta   90.00
_cell.angle_gamma   90.00
#
_symmetry.space_group_name_H-M   'P 1'
#
loop_
_entity.id
_entity.type
_entity.pdbx_description
1 polymer ?
#
loop_
_entity_poly.entity_id
_entity_poly.type
_entity_poly.pdbx_seq_one_letter_code
_entity_poly.pdbx_strand_id
1 'polypeptide(L)'
;MLSITNKKIIFVGQKTSFLSKYYGTHSNMWYYVDSQKQGGEIMAQADISKEMIRGYTGTIVLNILAQGDSYGYQISKDVTQLSGGDYEINEATLYTVFRRLAKNGSVEGYWGDETQGSRRKYYRITDQGMAELAAAQENWNAAKKVMDELILGKVEQHNG
;
A
#
# COMPACT_ATOMS: atom_id res chain seq x y z
N MET A 1 -31.00 -10.92 -17.24
CA MET A 1 -29.85 -10.00 -17.05
C MET A 1 -29.08 -10.53 -15.85
N LEU A 2 -27.82 -10.93 -16.07
CA LEU A 2 -27.09 -11.95 -15.31
C LEU A 2 -26.85 -11.61 -13.83
N SER A 3 -27.31 -12.51 -12.95
CA SER A 3 -26.74 -12.78 -11.63
C SER A 3 -25.92 -14.06 -11.75
N ILE A 4 -24.63 -14.02 -11.43
CA ILE A 4 -23.83 -15.24 -11.19
C ILE A 4 -22.85 -14.98 -10.04
N THR A 5 -23.32 -15.34 -8.85
CA THR A 5 -22.52 -15.83 -7.73
C THR A 5 -21.79 -17.10 -8.17
N ASN A 6 -20.47 -17.19 -8.05
CA ASN A 6 -19.76 -18.47 -8.16
C ASN A 6 -18.48 -18.48 -7.31
N LYS A 7 -18.64 -18.77 -6.02
CA LYS A 7 -17.58 -19.37 -5.19
C LYS A 7 -17.48 -20.85 -5.60
N LYS A 8 -16.47 -21.22 -6.38
CA LYS A 8 -16.12 -22.62 -6.64
C LYS A 8 -14.94 -22.99 -5.76
N ILE A 9 -15.18 -23.86 -4.78
CA ILE A 9 -14.13 -24.57 -4.05
C ILE A 9 -13.57 -25.63 -5.02
N ILE A 10 -12.32 -25.50 -5.44
CA ILE A 10 -11.63 -26.52 -6.22
C ILE A 10 -10.74 -27.31 -5.26
N PHE A 11 -11.10 -28.56 -4.99
CA PHE A 11 -10.20 -29.51 -4.35
C PHE A 11 -9.14 -29.91 -5.37
N VAL A 12 -7.88 -29.53 -5.13
CA VAL A 12 -6.73 -30.13 -5.82
C VAL A 12 -5.89 -30.84 -4.78
N GLY A 13 -6.14 -32.14 -4.64
CA GLY A 13 -5.27 -33.03 -3.89
C GLY A 13 -4.03 -33.33 -4.73
N GLN A 14 -2.90 -32.73 -4.36
CA GLN A 14 -1.55 -33.30 -4.55
C GLN A 14 -0.67 -32.77 -3.40
N LYS A 15 -0.12 -33.70 -2.62
CA LYS A 15 0.78 -33.46 -1.49
C LYS A 15 2.07 -32.78 -1.99
N THR A 16 2.28 -31.50 -1.69
CA THR A 16 3.57 -30.85 -1.90
C THR A 16 4.45 -31.08 -0.67
N SER A 17 5.58 -31.77 -0.85
CA SER A 17 6.50 -32.23 0.20
C SER A 17 7.32 -31.13 0.89
N PHE A 18 7.11 -29.86 0.54
CA PHE A 18 7.91 -28.74 1.07
C PHE A 18 7.38 -28.20 2.40
N LEU A 19 6.05 -28.21 2.61
CA LEU A 19 5.42 -27.57 3.76
C LEU A 19 5.29 -28.47 5.01
N SER A 20 5.41 -29.80 4.87
CA SER A 20 5.33 -30.71 6.03
C SER A 20 6.54 -30.59 6.96
N LYS A 21 7.66 -30.05 6.48
CA LYS A 21 8.90 -29.86 7.26
C LYS A 21 8.76 -28.76 8.32
N TYR A 22 7.88 -27.78 8.12
CA TYR A 22 7.75 -26.61 8.99
C TYR A 22 6.53 -26.63 9.91
N TYR A 23 5.44 -27.31 9.54
CA TYR A 23 4.14 -27.12 10.22
C TYR A 23 3.48 -28.39 10.79
N GLY A 24 4.11 -29.56 10.66
CA GLY A 24 3.58 -30.81 11.23
C GLY A 24 2.33 -31.33 10.51
N THR A 25 2.08 -32.62 10.63
CA THR A 25 1.16 -33.38 9.76
C THR A 25 -0.33 -33.18 10.03
N HIS A 26 -0.74 -32.27 10.92
CA HIS A 26 -2.15 -32.13 11.33
C HIS A 26 -2.53 -30.66 11.56
N SER A 27 -2.51 -29.84 10.51
CA SER A 27 -3.21 -28.55 10.57
C SER A 27 -3.87 -28.24 9.22
N ASN A 28 -5.19 -28.44 9.16
CA ASN A 28 -6.03 -27.95 8.08
C ASN A 28 -6.11 -26.43 8.18
N MET A 29 -5.09 -25.73 7.67
CA MET A 29 -5.09 -24.27 7.55
C MET A 29 -5.13 -23.93 6.07
N TRP A 30 -6.34 -23.70 5.56
CA TRP A 30 -6.61 -23.33 4.18
C TRP A 30 -6.21 -21.87 3.95
N TYR A 31 -5.16 -21.61 3.16
CA TYR A 31 -4.84 -20.27 2.68
C TYR A 31 -5.60 -19.99 1.37
N TYR A 32 -6.24 -18.83 1.27
CA TYR A 32 -6.77 -18.28 0.02
C TYR A 32 -5.60 -17.74 -0.80
N VAL A 33 -5.48 -18.17 -2.06
CA VAL A 33 -4.56 -17.60 -3.05
C VAL A 33 -5.42 -17.19 -4.25
N ASP A 34 -5.45 -15.90 -4.56
CA ASP A 34 -6.04 -15.42 -5.82
C ASP A 34 -5.04 -15.75 -6.94
N SER A 35 -5.33 -16.80 -7.71
CA SER A 35 -4.38 -17.37 -8.68
C SER A 35 -4.41 -16.62 -10.00
N GLN A 36 -3.38 -15.85 -10.33
CA GLN A 36 -3.08 -15.48 -11.72
C GLN A 36 -2.05 -16.46 -12.28
N LYS A 37 -2.45 -17.26 -13.29
CA LYS A 37 -1.54 -18.20 -13.95
C LYS A 37 -0.63 -17.45 -14.93
N GLN A 38 0.65 -17.30 -14.58
CA GLN A 38 1.75 -17.34 -15.56
C GLN A 38 2.92 -18.13 -14.98
N GLY A 39 3.38 -19.17 -15.69
CA GLY A 39 4.75 -19.67 -15.57
C GLY A 39 5.15 -20.44 -14.29
N GLY A 40 4.35 -21.40 -13.82
CA GLY A 40 4.87 -22.57 -13.09
C GLY A 40 5.42 -22.39 -11.65
N GLU A 41 5.63 -21.17 -11.16
CA GLU A 41 5.98 -20.90 -9.77
C GLU A 41 4.84 -20.16 -9.05
N ILE A 42 4.34 -20.72 -7.96
CA ILE A 42 3.45 -20.01 -7.05
C ILE A 42 4.34 -19.09 -6.21
N MET A 43 4.61 -17.89 -6.71
CA MET A 43 5.13 -16.81 -5.89
C MET A 43 3.98 -16.39 -4.97
N ALA A 44 4.09 -16.71 -3.68
CA ALA A 44 3.20 -16.12 -2.69
C ALA A 44 3.48 -14.61 -2.67
N GLN A 45 2.69 -13.85 -3.43
CA GLN A 45 2.69 -12.40 -3.29
C GLN A 45 2.19 -12.12 -1.87
N ALA A 46 3.05 -11.52 -1.04
CA ALA A 46 2.61 -11.07 0.26
C ALA A 46 1.55 -9.98 0.02
N ASP A 47 0.28 -10.29 0.30
CA ASP A 47 -0.79 -9.29 0.26
C ASP A 47 -0.44 -8.23 1.32
N ILE A 48 0.10 -7.10 0.87
CA ILE A 48 0.41 -5.99 1.76
C ILE A 48 -0.90 -5.55 2.41
N SER A 49 -0.90 -5.39 3.74
CA SER A 49 -2.08 -4.91 4.43
C SER A 49 -2.48 -3.53 3.89
N LYS A 50 -3.56 -3.49 3.12
CA LYS A 50 -4.14 -2.26 2.58
C LYS A 50 -4.48 -1.27 3.69
N GLU A 51 -4.73 -1.75 4.90
CA GLU A 51 -4.98 -0.93 6.09
C GLU A 51 -3.71 -0.20 6.56
N MET A 52 -2.55 -0.87 6.54
CA MET A 52 -1.27 -0.22 6.84
C MET A 52 -0.98 0.89 5.83
N ILE A 53 -1.13 0.62 4.53
CA ILE A 53 -0.90 1.64 3.49
C ILE A 53 -1.89 2.82 3.61
N ARG A 54 -3.17 2.55 3.91
CA ARG A 54 -4.18 3.60 4.14
C ARG A 54 -3.78 4.56 5.27
N GLY A 55 -3.12 4.05 6.30
CA GLY A 55 -2.58 4.88 7.40
C GLY A 55 -1.56 5.92 6.93
N TYR A 56 -0.78 5.60 5.89
CA TYR A 56 0.30 6.43 5.38
C TYR A 56 -0.02 7.14 4.06
N THR A 57 -1.26 7.05 3.55
CA THR A 57 -1.61 7.62 2.24
C THR A 57 -1.31 9.12 2.13
N GLY A 58 -1.52 9.89 3.19
CA GLY A 58 -1.15 11.31 3.19
C GLY A 58 0.34 11.54 3.04
N THR A 59 1.17 10.78 3.76
CA THR A 59 2.63 10.82 3.66
C THR A 59 3.11 10.44 2.27
N ILE A 60 2.48 9.44 1.64
CA ILE A 60 2.77 9.04 0.25
C ILE A 60 2.50 10.18 -0.72
N VAL A 61 1.35 10.85 -0.59
CA VAL A 61 1.00 12.01 -1.43
C VAL A 61 1.98 13.17 -1.21
N LEU A 62 2.32 13.49 0.04
CA LEU A 62 3.32 14.52 0.35
C LEU A 62 4.70 14.19 -0.25
N ASN A 63 5.12 12.92 -0.19
CA ASN A 63 6.40 12.48 -0.77
C ASN A 63 6.45 12.66 -2.29
N ILE A 64 5.34 12.43 -2.99
CA ILE A 64 5.25 12.68 -4.44
C ILE A 64 5.31 14.19 -4.71
N LEU A 65 4.53 14.99 -3.97
CA LEU A 65 4.50 16.44 -4.14
C LEU A 65 5.84 17.14 -3.77
N ALA A 66 6.63 16.54 -2.87
CA ALA A 66 7.97 17.02 -2.55
C ALA A 66 8.96 16.94 -3.74
N GLN A 67 8.64 16.14 -4.77
CA GLN A 67 9.43 16.01 -5.99
C GLN A 67 8.94 16.95 -7.11
N GLY A 68 7.77 17.56 -6.95
CA GLY A 68 7.20 18.50 -7.89
C GLY A 68 5.67 18.56 -7.83
N ASP A 69 5.13 19.70 -8.24
CA ASP A 69 3.68 19.94 -8.28
C ASP A 69 2.99 18.92 -9.21
N SER A 70 1.87 18.36 -8.75
CA SER A 70 1.20 17.28 -9.46
C SER A 70 -0.33 17.34 -9.29
N TYR A 71 -1.04 16.48 -10.01
CA TYR A 71 -2.51 16.42 -10.02
C TYR A 71 -2.99 14.98 -9.80
N GLY A 72 -4.24 14.81 -9.36
CA GLY A 72 -4.75 13.54 -8.83
C GLY A 72 -4.47 12.32 -9.71
N TYR A 73 -4.71 12.41 -11.01
CA TYR A 73 -4.43 11.29 -11.93
C TYR A 73 -2.94 10.94 -12.01
N GLN A 74 -2.05 11.94 -12.11
CA GLN A 74 -0.62 11.68 -12.16
C GLN A 74 -0.12 11.08 -10.84
N ILE A 75 -0.54 11.61 -9.69
CA ILE A 75 -0.22 11.04 -8.38
C ILE A 75 -0.70 9.59 -8.27
N SER A 76 -1.89 9.27 -8.75
CA SER A 76 -2.38 7.88 -8.77
C SER A 76 -1.45 6.96 -9.56
N LYS A 77 -0.95 7.40 -10.72
CA LYS A 77 0.00 6.62 -11.53
C LYS A 77 1.35 6.48 -10.84
N ASP A 78 1.85 7.54 -10.24
CA ASP A 78 3.13 7.55 -9.54
C ASP A 78 3.09 6.60 -8.33
N VAL A 79 1.96 6.55 -7.60
CA VAL A 79 1.74 5.58 -6.52
C VAL A 79 1.81 4.15 -7.03
N THR A 80 1.08 3.82 -8.09
CA THR A 80 1.10 2.47 -8.69
C THR A 80 2.49 2.09 -9.18
N GLN A 81 3.22 3.03 -9.78
CA GLN A 81 4.58 2.81 -10.25
C GLN A 81 5.55 2.57 -9.10
N LEU A 82 5.51 3.41 -8.06
CA LEU A 82 6.38 3.28 -6.88
C LEU A 82 6.13 1.98 -6.11
N SER A 83 4.89 1.47 -6.12
CA SER A 83 4.55 0.20 -5.50
C SER A 83 4.78 -1.02 -6.40
N GLY A 84 5.35 -0.87 -7.60
CA GLY A 84 5.50 -1.99 -8.54
C GLY A 84 4.18 -2.64 -8.98
N GLY A 85 3.07 -1.92 -8.90
CA GLY A 85 1.72 -2.44 -9.18
C GLY A 85 0.97 -3.04 -7.98
N ASP A 86 1.62 -3.18 -6.81
CA ASP A 86 0.99 -3.82 -5.63
C ASP A 86 -0.08 -2.95 -4.94
N TYR A 87 -0.12 -1.65 -5.23
CA TYR A 87 -1.07 -0.73 -4.63
C TYR A 87 -1.56 0.32 -5.62
N GLU A 88 -2.87 0.46 -5.69
CA GLU A 88 -3.53 1.50 -6.46
C GLU A 88 -4.39 2.36 -5.53
N ILE A 89 -4.30 3.68 -5.73
CA ILE A 89 -5.15 4.63 -5.03
C ILE A 89 -6.23 5.15 -5.98
N ASN A 90 -7.49 5.07 -5.55
CA ASN A 90 -8.58 5.61 -6.36
C ASN A 90 -8.75 7.12 -6.14
N GLU A 91 -9.44 7.76 -7.09
CA GLU A 91 -9.67 9.20 -7.11
C GLU A 91 -10.43 9.71 -5.87
N ALA A 92 -11.42 8.94 -5.38
CA ALA A 92 -12.18 9.30 -4.18
C ALA A 92 -11.30 9.37 -2.92
N THR A 93 -10.33 8.46 -2.81
CA THR A 93 -9.35 8.45 -1.72
C THR A 93 -8.40 9.63 -1.84
N LEU A 94 -7.88 9.90 -3.03
CA LEU A 94 -7.05 11.09 -3.26
C LEU A 94 -7.79 12.38 -2.92
N TYR A 95 -9.06 12.50 -3.28
CA TYR A 95 -9.86 13.68 -2.94
C TYR A 95 -9.97 13.90 -1.43
N THR A 96 -10.23 12.84 -0.65
CA THR A 96 -10.29 12.95 0.82
C THR A 96 -8.94 13.31 1.42
N VAL A 97 -7.85 12.76 0.87
CA VAL A 97 -6.47 13.08 1.30
C VAL A 97 -6.13 14.53 1.01
N PHE A 98 -6.38 15.03 -0.21
CA PHE A 98 -6.14 16.44 -0.54
C PHE A 98 -6.95 17.38 0.34
N ARG A 99 -8.22 17.06 0.61
CA ARG A 99 -9.05 17.86 1.51
C ARG A 99 -8.47 17.95 2.91
N ARG A 100 -7.94 16.84 3.44
CA ARG A 100 -7.30 16.79 4.76
C ARG A 100 -5.99 17.58 4.77
N LEU A 101 -5.10 17.32 3.80
CA LEU A 101 -3.81 18.00 3.70
C LEU A 101 -3.97 19.51 3.50
N ALA A 102 -4.92 19.94 2.67
CA ALA A 102 -5.22 21.36 2.46
C ALA A 102 -5.80 22.00 3.72
N LYS A 103 -6.68 21.31 4.45
CA LYS A 103 -7.20 21.79 5.75
C LYS A 103 -6.08 21.98 6.77
N ASN A 104 -5.06 21.13 6.74
CA ASN A 104 -3.92 21.21 7.64
C ASN A 104 -2.89 22.27 7.20
N GLY A 105 -3.02 22.86 6.01
CA GLY A 105 -2.01 23.78 5.46
C GLY A 105 -0.81 23.08 4.82
N SER A 106 -0.84 21.75 4.68
CA SER A 106 0.27 20.95 4.17
C SER A 106 0.41 21.00 2.64
N VAL A 107 -0.68 21.32 1.93
CA VAL A 107 -0.69 21.48 0.48
C VAL A 107 -1.59 22.64 0.06
N GLU A 108 -1.27 23.24 -1.07
CA GLU A 108 -2.07 24.28 -1.72
C GLU A 108 -2.51 23.80 -3.10
N GLY A 109 -3.78 24.04 -3.45
CA GLY A 109 -4.31 23.69 -4.77
C GLY A 109 -4.39 24.90 -5.69
N TYR A 110 -3.96 24.77 -6.93
CA TYR A 110 -4.08 25.80 -7.96
C TYR A 110 -4.59 25.21 -9.28
N TRP A 111 -5.15 26.06 -10.14
CA TRP A 111 -5.59 25.63 -11.47
C TRP A 111 -4.44 25.76 -12.44
N GLY A 112 -4.09 24.67 -13.11
CA GLY A 112 -3.13 24.70 -14.21
C GLY A 112 -3.76 25.27 -15.48
N ASP A 113 -2.89 25.60 -16.44
CA ASP A 113 -3.31 26.11 -17.74
C ASP A 113 -4.09 25.06 -18.54
N GLU A 114 -4.95 25.53 -19.45
CA GLU A 114 -5.75 24.66 -20.31
C GLU A 114 -4.87 23.98 -21.37
N THR A 115 -4.56 22.71 -21.16
CA THR A 115 -4.01 21.86 -22.22
C THR A 115 -5.13 21.00 -22.80
N GLN A 116 -5.68 21.41 -23.95
CA GLN A 116 -6.68 20.66 -24.76
C GLN A 116 -7.78 19.95 -23.93
N GLY A 117 -8.45 20.67 -23.03
CA GLY A 117 -9.53 20.11 -22.20
C GLY A 117 -9.86 20.95 -20.97
N SER A 118 -10.63 20.35 -20.05
CA SER A 118 -10.98 20.96 -18.76
C SER A 118 -9.72 21.27 -17.92
N ARG A 119 -9.72 22.42 -17.23
CA ARG A 119 -8.64 22.82 -16.32
C ARG A 119 -8.35 21.73 -15.30
N ARG A 120 -7.08 21.38 -15.14
CA ARG A 120 -6.61 20.44 -14.12
C ARG A 120 -6.30 21.21 -12.84
N LYS A 121 -6.74 20.66 -11.71
CA LYS A 121 -6.33 21.17 -10.40
C LYS A 121 -5.03 20.48 -9.99
N TYR A 122 -3.98 21.28 -9.89
CA TYR A 122 -2.67 20.89 -9.38
C TYR A 122 -2.59 21.16 -7.88
N TYR A 123 -1.66 20.48 -7.23
CA TYR A 123 -1.33 20.65 -5.83
C TYR A 123 0.18 20.85 -5.70
N ARG A 124 0.55 21.71 -4.77
CA ARG A 124 1.91 22.00 -4.36
C ARG A 124 2.06 21.74 -2.86
N ILE A 125 3.17 21.16 -2.44
CA ILE A 125 3.50 21.01 -1.02
C ILE A 125 3.95 22.35 -0.43
N THR A 126 3.54 22.65 0.81
CA THR A 126 3.98 23.85 1.54
C THR A 126 5.17 23.53 2.45
N ASP A 127 5.78 24.56 3.04
CA ASP A 127 6.82 24.36 4.06
C ASP A 127 6.31 23.53 5.26
N GLN A 128 5.05 23.74 5.64
CA GLN A 128 4.41 22.93 6.68
C GLN A 128 4.25 21.47 6.24
N GLY A 129 3.88 21.24 4.98
CA GLY A 129 3.80 19.89 4.41
C GLY A 129 5.14 19.20 4.33
N MET A 130 6.22 19.93 4.03
CA MET A 130 7.59 19.42 4.05
C MET A 130 8.00 18.99 5.46
N ALA A 131 7.67 19.80 6.48
CA ALA A 131 7.92 19.45 7.88
C ALA A 131 7.10 18.22 8.32
N GLU A 132 5.82 18.14 7.94
CA GLU A 132 4.96 16.98 8.18
C GLU A 132 5.53 15.70 7.54
N LEU A 133 6.00 15.81 6.29
CA LEU A 133 6.63 14.70 5.57
C LEU A 133 7.90 14.21 6.29
N ALA A 134 8.79 15.11 6.67
CA ALA A 134 10.03 14.77 7.36
C ALA A 134 9.76 14.04 8.69
N ALA A 135 8.84 14.57 9.50
CA ALA A 135 8.44 13.94 10.76
C ALA A 135 7.80 12.55 10.54
N ALA A 136 6.97 12.40 9.50
CA ALA A 136 6.36 11.13 9.16
C ALA A 136 7.41 10.08 8.70
N GLN A 137 8.42 10.48 7.95
CA GLN A 137 9.52 9.61 7.53
C GLN A 137 10.39 9.16 8.71
N GLU A 138 10.70 10.06 9.65
CA GLU A 138 11.41 9.72 10.89
C GLU A 138 10.60 8.71 11.73
N ASN A 139 9.32 8.99 11.94
CA ASN A 139 8.42 8.10 12.67
C ASN A 139 8.31 6.71 12.00
N TRP A 140 8.22 6.67 10.67
CA TRP A 140 8.19 5.41 9.92
C TRP A 140 9.44 4.58 10.16
N ASN A 141 10.62 5.21 10.09
CA ASN A 141 11.89 4.50 10.30
C ASN A 141 12.01 3.94 11.74
N ALA A 142 11.58 4.72 12.73
CA ALA A 142 11.53 4.27 14.11
C ALA A 142 10.54 3.10 14.30
N ALA A 143 9.32 3.22 13.77
CA ALA A 143 8.30 2.20 13.86
C ALA A 143 8.73 0.90 13.16
N LYS A 144 9.33 1.00 11.97
CA LYS A 144 9.87 -0.14 11.23
C LYS A 144 10.88 -0.91 12.08
N LYS A 145 11.86 -0.21 12.65
CA LYS A 145 12.89 -0.82 13.50
C LYS A 145 12.26 -1.58 14.68
N VAL A 146 11.34 -0.93 15.40
CA VAL A 146 10.67 -1.54 16.55
C VAL A 146 9.84 -2.76 16.13
N MET A 147 9.09 -2.68 15.02
CA MET A 147 8.31 -3.80 14.52
C MET A 147 9.18 -4.97 14.08
N ASP A 148 10.31 -4.71 13.42
CA ASP A 148 11.27 -5.76 13.03
C ASP A 148 11.79 -6.50 14.28
N GLU A 149 12.18 -5.77 15.33
CA GLU A 149 12.62 -6.36 16.60
C GLU A 149 11.51 -7.18 17.29
N LEU A 150 10.27 -6.67 17.31
CA LEU A 150 9.15 -7.32 17.98
C LEU A 150 8.58 -8.54 17.24
N ILE A 151 8.56 -8.51 15.91
CA ILE A 151 7.92 -9.55 15.08
C ILE A 151 8.92 -10.64 14.68
N LEU A 152 10.16 -10.26 14.39
CA LEU A 152 11.19 -11.18 13.88
C LEU A 152 12.24 -11.54 14.94
N GLY A 153 12.31 -10.80 16.05
CA GLY A 153 13.22 -11.04 17.15
C GLY A 153 12.89 -12.31 17.94
N LYS A 154 13.86 -12.76 18.75
CA LYS A 154 13.72 -13.90 19.66
C LYS A 154 13.87 -13.41 21.09
N VAL A 155 13.00 -13.91 21.98
CA VAL A 155 13.17 -13.70 23.42
C VAL A 155 14.17 -14.72 23.93
N GLU A 156 15.32 -14.27 24.42
CA GLU A 156 16.28 -15.15 25.10
C GLU A 156 15.71 -15.60 26.45
N GLN A 157 15.68 -16.92 26.66
CA GLN A 157 15.26 -17.48 27.95
C GLN A 157 16.37 -17.18 28.97
N HIS A 158 16.07 -16.33 29.96
CA HIS A 158 16.94 -16.18 31.13
C HIS A 158 16.82 -17.45 31.97
N ASN A 159 17.83 -18.32 31.90
CA ASN A 159 18.01 -19.38 32.88
C ASN A 159 18.51 -18.71 34.17
N GLY A 160 17.56 -18.45 35.08
CA GLY A 160 17.86 -18.11 36.48
C GLY A 160 18.34 -19.32 37.27
#